data_AF-A0A8S0SIZ0-F1
#
_entry.id   AF-A0A8S0SIZ0-F1
#
_cell.length_a   1.000
_cell.length_b   1.000
_cell.length_c   1.000
_cell.angle_alpha   90.00
_cell.angle_beta   90.00
_cell.angle_gamma   90.00
#
_symmetry.space_group_name_H-M   'P 1'
#
loop_
_entity.id
_entity.type
_entity.pdbx_description
1 polymer ?
#
loop_
_entity_poly.entity_id
_entity_poly.type
_entity_poly.pdbx_seq_one_letter_code
_entity_poly.pdbx_strand_id
1 'polypeptide(L)'
;MPRLMEKICSKLWIRNLQMILRLVLLWTLDPCERDAYLANEATKRWTSSNQVLMEIACTRSPKDLLLAREAYHARFKRSLEEDVAYHTHGDFRKLLVPLVSSYRYGGDEVNLTLAKTEAKLLHEKISEKAYNDDDLIRILATRSKAQVNATVNQYKNQFGNDINKDLEADPKDEFLSILRGTIECLICPEKYFEKAIRLAINKQGTDEGALTRVVATRAEIDMKIIKDEYQKRNSVPLDRAIAKDTTGDYEKLLLALIGHEEA
;
A
#
# COMPACT_ATOMS: atom_id res chain seq x y z
N MET A 1 -40.74 -13.18 -8.44
CA MET A 1 -39.70 -12.48 -9.23
C MET A 1 -39.63 -10.97 -8.97
N PRO A 2 -40.71 -10.15 -9.04
CA PRO A 2 -40.59 -8.68 -8.93
C PRO A 2 -40.05 -8.17 -7.59
N ARG A 3 -40.51 -8.73 -6.45
CA ARG A 3 -39.98 -8.37 -5.12
C ARG A 3 -38.50 -8.73 -4.89
N LEU A 4 -37.96 -9.67 -5.67
CA LEU A 4 -36.54 -10.05 -5.59
C LEU A 4 -35.70 -9.07 -6.39
N MET A 5 -36.14 -8.70 -7.60
CA MET A 5 -35.48 -7.66 -8.40
C MET A 5 -35.49 -6.31 -7.71
N GLU A 6 -36.59 -5.92 -7.05
CA GLU A 6 -36.69 -4.66 -6.32
C GLU A 6 -35.73 -4.59 -5.11
N LYS A 7 -35.59 -5.69 -4.36
CA LYS A 7 -34.61 -5.82 -3.28
C LYS A 7 -33.16 -5.83 -3.80
N ILE A 8 -32.91 -6.43 -4.95
CA ILE A 8 -31.60 -6.44 -5.60
C ILE A 8 -31.23 -5.03 -6.06
N CYS A 9 -32.15 -4.34 -6.75
CA CYS A 9 -31.98 -2.94 -7.17
C CYS A 9 -31.72 -2.01 -5.98
N SER A 10 -32.48 -2.14 -4.89
CA SER A 10 -32.28 -1.34 -3.67
C SER A 10 -30.89 -1.55 -3.05
N LYS A 11 -30.41 -2.81 -2.97
CA LYS A 11 -29.06 -3.12 -2.47
C LYS A 11 -27.94 -2.58 -3.37
N LEU A 12 -28.11 -2.70 -4.69
CA LEU A 12 -27.16 -2.16 -5.67
C LEU A 12 -27.06 -0.64 -5.57
N TRP A 13 -28.20 0.04 -5.39
CA TRP A 13 -28.26 1.50 -5.26
C TRP A 13 -27.58 2.00 -3.99
N ILE A 14 -27.85 1.35 -2.84
CA ILE A 14 -27.21 1.68 -1.56
C ILE A 14 -25.70 1.46 -1.62
N ARG A 15 -25.25 0.35 -2.23
CA ARG A 15 -23.82 0.06 -2.41
C ARG A 15 -23.16 1.14 -3.29
N ASN A 16 -23.77 1.51 -4.41
CA ASN A 16 -23.24 2.55 -5.29
C ASN A 16 -23.11 3.91 -4.58
N LEU A 17 -24.14 4.32 -3.84
CA LEU A 17 -24.10 5.54 -3.04
C LEU A 17 -23.00 5.52 -1.98
N GLN A 18 -22.80 4.39 -1.29
CA GLN A 18 -21.73 4.25 -0.29
C GLN A 18 -20.33 4.38 -0.91
N MET A 19 -20.12 3.88 -2.13
CA MET A 19 -18.84 4.00 -2.84
C MET A 19 -18.53 5.44 -3.21
N ILE A 20 -19.51 6.16 -3.76
CA ILE A 20 -19.36 7.58 -4.11
C ILE A 20 -19.07 8.41 -2.86
N LEU A 21 -19.86 8.24 -1.80
CA LEU A 21 -19.66 8.97 -0.55
C LEU A 21 -18.29 8.70 0.06
N ARG A 22 -17.80 7.46 -0.02
CA ARG A 22 -16.45 7.11 0.44
C ARG A 22 -15.36 7.78 -0.39
N LEU A 23 -15.48 7.76 -1.72
CA LEU A 23 -14.50 8.41 -2.60
C LEU A 23 -14.47 9.93 -2.39
N VAL A 24 -15.64 10.57 -2.31
CA VAL A 24 -15.75 12.01 -2.01
C VAL A 24 -15.19 12.34 -0.63
N LEU A 25 -15.53 11.58 0.41
CA LEU A 25 -14.99 11.77 1.75
C LEU A 25 -13.46 11.68 1.75
N LEU A 26 -12.89 10.62 1.17
CA LEU A 26 -11.45 10.43 1.17
C LEU A 26 -10.77 11.53 0.36
N TRP A 27 -11.30 11.91 -0.80
CA TRP A 27 -10.74 12.96 -1.64
C TRP A 27 -10.78 14.36 -0.99
N THR A 28 -11.84 14.67 -0.25
CA THR A 28 -12.03 16.01 0.36
C THR A 28 -11.25 16.24 1.64
N LEU A 29 -10.81 15.16 2.32
CA LEU A 29 -9.91 15.27 3.47
C LEU A 29 -8.53 15.76 3.01
N ASP A 30 -7.88 16.57 3.85
CA ASP A 30 -6.44 16.86 3.68
C ASP A 30 -5.63 15.55 3.65
N PRO A 31 -4.54 15.44 2.86
CA PRO A 31 -3.75 14.22 2.79
C PRO A 31 -3.37 13.62 4.16
N CYS A 32 -3.01 14.44 5.15
CA CYS A 32 -2.66 13.91 6.47
C CYS A 32 -3.88 13.36 7.25
N GLU A 33 -5.03 14.00 7.12
CA GLU A 33 -6.30 13.54 7.71
C GLU A 33 -6.85 12.29 7.02
N ARG A 34 -6.67 12.21 5.70
CA ARG A 34 -7.00 11.05 4.84
C ARG A 34 -6.18 9.84 5.29
N ASP A 35 -4.88 10.01 5.47
CA ASP A 35 -3.98 8.95 5.95
C ASP A 35 -4.32 8.52 7.38
N ALA A 36 -4.55 9.48 8.28
CA ALA A 36 -4.97 9.17 9.65
C ALA A 36 -6.30 8.38 9.68
N TYR A 37 -7.28 8.78 8.86
CA TYR A 37 -8.56 8.09 8.74
C TYR A 37 -8.38 6.66 8.22
N LEU A 38 -7.62 6.47 7.14
CA LEU A 38 -7.35 5.17 6.55
C LEU A 38 -6.59 4.25 7.50
N ALA A 39 -5.59 4.77 8.22
CA ALA A 39 -4.84 4.02 9.21
C ALA A 39 -5.72 3.56 10.38
N ASN A 40 -6.60 4.43 10.90
CA ASN A 40 -7.55 4.07 11.96
C ASN A 40 -8.64 3.10 11.49
N GLU A 41 -9.07 3.18 10.23
CA GLU A 41 -9.96 2.17 9.67
C GLU A 41 -9.23 0.82 9.58
N ALA A 42 -7.95 0.84 9.22
CA ALA A 42 -7.14 -0.35 9.07
C ALA A 42 -6.85 -1.06 10.40
N THR A 43 -6.77 -0.35 11.52
CA THR A 43 -6.61 -0.95 12.85
C THR A 43 -7.91 -1.60 13.37
N LYS A 44 -9.07 -1.20 12.84
CA LYS A 44 -10.40 -1.69 13.28
C LYS A 44 -10.91 -2.90 12.50
N ARG A 45 -10.29 -3.23 11.36
CA ARG A 45 -10.69 -4.32 10.47
C ARG A 45 -9.69 -5.48 10.57
N TRP A 46 -10.14 -6.72 10.36
CA TRP A 46 -9.29 -7.92 10.47
C TRP A 46 -8.28 -8.05 9.30
N THR A 47 -7.10 -8.65 9.59
CA THR A 47 -5.90 -9.03 8.80
C THR A 47 -5.61 -8.36 7.44
N SER A 48 -6.57 -8.34 6.50
CA SER A 48 -6.49 -7.66 5.19
C SER A 48 -6.13 -6.17 5.25
N SER A 49 -6.22 -5.55 6.42
CA SER A 49 -5.94 -4.14 6.65
C SER A 49 -4.48 -3.82 7.00
N ASN A 50 -3.68 -4.83 7.33
CA ASN A 50 -2.25 -4.65 7.63
C ASN A 50 -1.48 -4.07 6.43
N GLN A 51 -1.90 -4.42 5.21
CA GLN A 51 -1.30 -3.86 3.99
C GLN A 51 -1.50 -2.35 3.88
N VAL A 52 -2.62 -1.81 4.37
CA VAL A 52 -2.89 -0.36 4.35
C VAL A 52 -1.95 0.37 5.31
N LEU A 53 -1.72 -0.18 6.50
CA LEU A 53 -0.76 0.37 7.46
C LEU A 53 0.67 0.36 6.88
N MET A 54 1.08 -0.76 6.29
CA MET A 54 2.37 -0.90 5.62
C MET A 54 2.50 0.10 4.46
N GLU A 55 1.47 0.21 3.61
CA GLU A 55 1.46 1.11 2.47
C GLU A 55 1.63 2.57 2.91
N ILE A 56 0.84 3.04 3.88
CA ILE A 56 0.95 4.41 4.40
C ILE A 56 2.37 4.65 4.95
N ALA A 57 2.88 3.73 5.77
CA ALA A 57 4.20 3.89 6.36
C ALA A 57 5.35 3.88 5.33
N CYS A 58 5.23 3.11 4.25
CA CYS A 58 6.33 2.90 3.29
C CYS A 58 6.28 3.86 2.10
N THR A 59 5.11 4.35 1.69
CA THR A 59 4.96 5.17 0.47
C THR A 59 4.93 6.68 0.74
N ARG A 60 4.74 7.10 2.00
CA ARG A 60 4.77 8.52 2.41
C ARG A 60 6.21 9.01 2.55
N SER A 61 6.40 10.33 2.48
CA SER A 61 7.65 10.94 2.91
C SER A 61 7.72 10.92 4.46
N PRO A 62 8.91 11.04 5.07
CA PRO A 62 9.03 11.14 6.53
C PRO A 62 8.18 12.26 7.13
N LYS A 63 8.07 13.39 6.42
CA LYS A 63 7.25 14.54 6.82
C LYS A 63 5.76 14.22 6.73
N ASP A 64 5.30 13.62 5.64
CA ASP A 64 3.87 13.31 5.47
C ASP A 64 3.41 12.27 6.49
N LEU A 65 4.25 11.27 6.80
CA LEU A 65 3.95 10.28 7.83
C LEU A 65 3.86 10.92 9.23
N LEU A 66 4.73 11.90 9.54
CA LEU A 66 4.64 12.68 10.77
C LEU A 66 3.32 13.48 10.84
N LEU A 67 2.98 14.20 9.78
CA LEU A 67 1.72 14.96 9.71
C LEU A 67 0.50 14.05 9.86
N ALA A 68 0.51 12.85 9.26
CA ALA A 68 -0.55 11.86 9.43
C ALA A 68 -0.69 11.40 10.89
N ARG A 69 0.43 11.22 11.62
CA ARG A 69 0.42 10.90 13.06
C ARG A 69 -0.14 12.04 13.90
N GLU A 70 0.22 13.29 13.58
CA GLU A 70 -0.34 14.48 14.24
C GLU A 70 -1.85 14.60 14.01
N ALA A 71 -2.31 14.39 12.77
CA ALA A 71 -3.74 14.34 12.45
C ALA A 71 -4.46 13.19 13.17
N TYR A 72 -3.79 12.04 13.34
CA TYR A 72 -4.29 10.91 14.13
C TYR A 72 -4.51 11.30 15.59
N HIS A 73 -3.54 11.98 16.21
CA HIS A 73 -3.66 12.49 17.58
C HIS A 73 -4.82 13.48 17.69
N ALA A 74 -4.90 14.44 16.76
CA ALA A 74 -5.92 15.47 16.75
C ALA A 74 -7.33 14.86 16.66
N ARG A 75 -7.51 13.82 15.84
CA ARG A 75 -8.82 13.21 15.57
C ARG A 75 -9.22 12.12 16.57
N PHE A 76 -8.32 11.22 16.92
CA PHE A 76 -8.63 10.00 17.69
C PHE A 76 -8.15 10.03 19.14
N LYS A 77 -7.44 11.09 19.55
CA LYS A 77 -7.00 11.33 20.93
C LYS A 77 -6.09 10.23 21.49
N ARG A 78 -5.31 9.63 20.60
CA ARG A 78 -4.34 8.55 20.84
C ARG A 78 -3.37 8.50 19.66
N SER A 79 -2.28 7.77 19.82
CA SER A 79 -1.24 7.55 18.81
C SER A 79 -1.61 6.48 17.79
N LEU A 80 -1.07 6.58 16.58
CA LEU A 80 -1.22 5.54 15.57
C LEU A 80 -0.52 4.25 16.03
N GLU A 81 0.64 4.43 16.66
CA GLU A 81 1.54 3.40 17.16
C GLU A 81 0.87 2.53 18.22
N GLU A 82 0.16 3.12 19.18
CA GLU A 82 -0.53 2.33 20.21
C GLU A 82 -1.70 1.54 19.62
N ASP A 83 -2.45 2.10 18.68
CA ASP A 83 -3.54 1.38 18.02
C ASP A 83 -2.98 0.23 17.16
N VAL A 84 -1.90 0.46 16.42
CA VAL A 84 -1.22 -0.60 15.64
C VAL A 84 -0.67 -1.68 16.59
N ALA A 85 -0.01 -1.30 17.68
CA ALA A 85 0.51 -2.24 18.66
C ALA A 85 -0.61 -3.05 19.35
N TYR A 86 -1.75 -2.42 19.64
CA TYR A 86 -2.89 -3.08 20.27
C TYR A 86 -3.59 -4.05 19.31
N HIS A 87 -3.83 -3.65 18.06
CA HIS A 87 -4.67 -4.38 17.10
C HIS A 87 -3.91 -5.39 16.20
N THR A 88 -2.58 -5.38 16.20
CA THR A 88 -1.76 -6.37 15.46
C THR A 88 -1.08 -7.33 16.43
N HIS A 89 -0.66 -8.51 15.98
CA HIS A 89 0.02 -9.52 16.81
C HIS A 89 1.20 -10.17 16.06
N GLY A 90 2.06 -10.87 16.80
CA GLY A 90 3.17 -11.66 16.24
C GLY A 90 4.06 -10.86 15.28
N ASP A 91 4.36 -11.48 14.14
CA ASP A 91 5.27 -10.94 13.13
C ASP A 91 4.77 -9.62 12.52
N PHE A 92 3.44 -9.50 12.33
CA PHE A 92 2.82 -8.27 11.86
C PHE A 92 3.06 -7.11 12.83
N ARG A 93 2.89 -7.32 14.14
CA ARG A 93 3.18 -6.28 15.14
C ARG A 93 4.65 -5.89 15.09
N LYS A 94 5.52 -6.90 15.02
CA LYS A 94 6.98 -6.71 15.00
C LYS A 94 7.44 -5.88 13.81
N LEU A 95 6.79 -6.02 12.66
CA LEU A 95 7.07 -5.23 11.45
C LEU A 95 6.34 -3.88 11.43
N LEU A 96 5.04 -3.85 11.70
CA LEU A 96 4.20 -2.68 11.46
C LEU A 96 4.46 -1.54 12.44
N VAL A 97 4.67 -1.84 13.73
CA VAL A 97 4.94 -0.82 14.75
C VAL A 97 6.17 0.03 14.40
N PRO A 98 7.35 -0.55 14.07
CA PRO A 98 8.50 0.27 13.68
C PRO A 98 8.31 0.95 12.33
N LEU A 99 7.52 0.39 11.39
CA LEU A 99 7.20 1.06 10.13
C LEU A 99 6.41 2.35 10.36
N VAL A 100 5.29 2.28 11.09
CA VAL A 100 4.42 3.46 11.33
C VAL A 100 5.06 4.49 12.26
N SER A 101 6.00 4.06 13.11
CA SER A 101 6.76 4.95 13.99
C SER A 101 7.89 5.70 13.29
N SER A 102 8.27 5.29 12.08
CA SER A 102 9.52 5.74 11.45
C SER A 102 9.50 7.23 11.09
N TYR A 103 10.65 7.89 11.29
CA TYR A 103 10.96 9.20 10.71
C TYR A 103 12.31 9.08 9.99
N ARG A 104 12.27 8.46 8.81
CA ARG A 104 13.48 8.04 8.08
C ARG A 104 14.28 9.25 7.59
N TYR A 105 15.58 9.06 7.46
CA TYR A 105 16.41 9.98 6.71
C TYR A 105 15.96 10.03 5.24
N GLY A 106 15.69 11.23 4.73
CA GLY A 106 15.16 11.46 3.38
C GLY A 106 16.20 11.81 2.32
N GLY A 107 17.49 11.78 2.65
CA GLY A 107 18.58 12.02 1.69
C GLY A 107 18.92 10.81 0.82
N ASP A 108 19.71 11.06 -0.22
CA ASP A 108 20.13 10.08 -1.24
C ASP A 108 21.47 9.40 -0.93
N GLU A 109 22.08 9.72 0.22
CA GLU A 109 23.36 9.19 0.66
C GLU A 109 23.27 7.69 0.93
N VAL A 110 24.20 6.94 0.32
CA VAL A 110 24.26 5.48 0.40
C VAL A 110 25.63 5.02 0.87
N ASN A 111 25.65 4.11 1.85
CA ASN A 111 26.84 3.36 2.21
C ASN A 111 26.83 1.99 1.51
N LEU A 112 27.64 1.87 0.46
CA LEU A 112 27.72 0.64 -0.35
C LEU A 112 28.34 -0.55 0.40
N THR A 113 29.27 -0.30 1.32
CA THR A 113 29.85 -1.37 2.15
C THR A 113 28.78 -1.95 3.07
N LEU A 114 28.01 -1.07 3.73
CA LEU A 114 26.87 -1.47 4.55
C LEU A 114 25.81 -2.20 3.72
N ALA A 115 25.48 -1.70 2.51
CA ALA A 115 24.52 -2.33 1.62
C ALA A 115 24.93 -3.76 1.24
N LYS A 116 26.22 -4.00 0.99
CA LYS A 116 26.74 -5.35 0.72
C LYS A 116 26.61 -6.28 1.93
N THR A 117 26.93 -5.79 3.13
CA THR A 117 26.83 -6.58 4.36
C THR A 117 25.38 -6.89 4.71
N GLU A 118 24.50 -5.88 4.67
CA GLU A 118 23.07 -6.05 4.96
C GLU A 118 22.37 -6.93 3.89
N ALA A 119 22.82 -6.91 2.63
CA ALA A 119 22.31 -7.83 1.61
C ALA A 119 22.60 -9.30 1.96
N LYS A 120 23.81 -9.62 2.43
CA LYS A 120 24.15 -10.97 2.90
C LYS A 120 23.34 -11.38 4.11
N LEU A 121 23.17 -10.46 5.05
CA LEU A 121 22.38 -10.69 6.25
C LEU A 121 20.91 -10.98 5.91
N LEU A 122 20.30 -10.18 5.01
CA LEU A 122 18.94 -10.47 4.52
C LEU A 122 18.86 -11.85 3.87
N HIS A 123 19.84 -12.24 3.06
CA HIS A 123 19.85 -13.55 2.41
C HIS A 123 19.95 -14.69 3.41
N GLU A 124 20.84 -14.57 4.40
CA GLU A 124 20.98 -15.53 5.50
C GLU A 124 19.65 -15.72 6.24
N LYS A 125 19.05 -14.63 6.72
CA LYS A 125 17.77 -14.69 7.47
C LYS A 125 16.61 -15.25 6.64
N ILE A 126 16.52 -14.88 5.36
CA ILE A 126 15.48 -15.40 4.46
C ILE A 126 15.70 -16.90 4.20
N SER A 127 16.95 -17.33 4.02
CA SER A 127 17.31 -18.75 3.79
C SER A 127 16.98 -19.62 5.00
N GLU A 128 17.18 -19.08 6.22
CA GLU A 128 16.83 -19.73 7.49
C GLU A 128 15.33 -19.68 7.82
N LYS A 129 14.52 -19.02 6.98
CA LYS A 129 13.09 -18.73 7.22
C LYS A 129 12.84 -17.89 8.49
N ALA A 130 13.85 -17.14 8.93
CA ALA A 130 13.77 -16.19 10.04
C ALA A 130 13.20 -14.84 9.56
N TYR A 131 11.99 -14.87 8.99
CA TYR A 131 11.39 -13.70 8.32
C TYR A 131 11.10 -12.52 9.26
N ASN A 132 10.95 -12.79 10.56
CA ASN A 132 10.71 -11.79 11.60
C ASN A 132 11.98 -11.42 12.39
N ASP A 133 13.17 -11.79 11.91
CA ASP A 133 14.45 -11.51 12.58
C ASP A 133 14.66 -9.98 12.76
N ASP A 134 15.25 -9.60 13.90
CA ASP A 134 15.43 -8.20 14.27
C ASP A 134 16.23 -7.41 13.23
N ASP A 135 17.21 -8.03 12.57
CA ASP A 135 18.00 -7.35 11.55
C ASP A 135 17.21 -7.13 10.26
N LEU A 136 16.39 -8.09 9.84
CA LEU A 136 15.51 -7.94 8.69
C LEU A 136 14.52 -6.79 8.92
N ILE A 137 13.85 -6.79 10.08
CA ILE A 137 12.91 -5.74 10.47
C ILE A 137 13.64 -4.39 10.59
N ARG A 138 14.81 -4.35 11.23
CA ARG A 138 15.61 -3.13 11.36
C ARG A 138 15.97 -2.55 10.00
N ILE A 139 16.46 -3.36 9.07
CA ILE A 139 16.83 -2.89 7.73
C ILE A 139 15.62 -2.29 7.02
N LEU A 140 14.50 -3.01 6.99
CA LEU A 140 13.29 -2.55 6.30
C LEU A 140 12.63 -1.35 7.00
N ALA A 141 12.62 -1.28 8.33
CA ALA A 141 11.89 -0.26 9.08
C ALA A 141 12.68 1.02 9.39
N THR A 142 14.02 0.98 9.38
CA THR A 142 14.84 2.11 9.86
C THR A 142 15.73 2.77 8.80
N ARG A 143 16.19 2.03 7.78
CA ARG A 143 17.09 2.58 6.75
C ARG A 143 16.36 3.58 5.85
N SER A 144 17.11 4.53 5.26
CA SER A 144 16.57 5.42 4.23
C SER A 144 16.13 4.61 3.01
N LYS A 145 15.18 5.14 2.22
CA LYS A 145 14.73 4.47 0.99
C LYS A 145 15.88 4.25 0.00
N ALA A 146 16.77 5.24 -0.14
CA ALA A 146 17.99 5.14 -0.95
C ALA A 146 18.90 3.99 -0.49
N GLN A 147 19.13 3.87 0.83
CA GLN A 147 19.94 2.78 1.39
C GLN A 147 19.27 1.41 1.21
N VAL A 148 17.95 1.28 1.44
CA VAL A 148 17.22 0.02 1.21
C VAL A 148 17.31 -0.41 -0.26
N ASN A 149 17.12 0.52 -1.20
CA ASN A 149 17.27 0.25 -2.63
C ASN A 149 18.68 -0.26 -2.96
N ALA A 150 19.72 0.39 -2.42
CA ALA A 150 21.10 -0.07 -2.61
C ALA A 150 21.34 -1.48 -2.03
N THR A 151 20.81 -1.78 -0.85
CA THR A 151 20.89 -3.12 -0.23
C THR A 151 20.19 -4.17 -1.10
N VAL A 152 18.98 -3.91 -1.60
CA VAL A 152 18.24 -4.85 -2.47
C VAL A 152 18.95 -5.04 -3.82
N ASN A 153 19.57 -3.99 -4.38
CA ASN A 153 20.39 -4.12 -5.59
C ASN A 153 21.63 -4.98 -5.33
N GLN A 154 22.30 -4.82 -4.19
CA GLN A 154 23.43 -5.67 -3.81
C GLN A 154 23.01 -7.12 -3.54
N TYR A 155 21.80 -7.35 -3.03
CA TYR A 155 21.22 -8.68 -2.89
C TYR A 155 21.13 -9.37 -4.25
N LYS A 156 20.49 -8.72 -5.22
CA LYS A 156 20.37 -9.26 -6.59
C LYS A 156 21.72 -9.54 -7.24
N ASN A 157 22.68 -8.64 -7.08
CA ASN A 157 24.02 -8.80 -7.65
C ASN A 157 24.80 -9.97 -7.05
N GLN A 158 24.60 -10.27 -5.76
CA GLN A 158 25.32 -11.33 -5.06
C GLN A 158 24.66 -12.71 -5.22
N PHE A 159 23.34 -12.77 -5.29
CA PHE A 159 22.58 -14.04 -5.24
C PHE A 159 21.89 -14.38 -6.58
N GLY A 160 21.85 -13.45 -7.53
CA GLY A 160 21.39 -13.70 -8.90
C GLY A 160 19.88 -13.52 -9.12
N ASN A 161 19.10 -13.30 -8.06
CA ASN A 161 17.66 -13.08 -8.14
C ASN A 161 17.17 -11.95 -7.22
N ASP A 162 16.01 -11.39 -7.57
CA ASP A 162 15.36 -10.35 -6.76
C ASP A 162 14.90 -10.94 -5.42
N ILE A 163 15.15 -10.22 -4.32
CA ILE A 163 14.79 -10.64 -2.95
C ILE A 163 13.33 -11.10 -2.80
N ASN A 164 12.41 -10.50 -3.56
CA ASN A 164 11.00 -10.88 -3.52
C ASN A 164 10.76 -12.32 -4.01
N LYS A 165 11.62 -12.89 -4.86
CA LYS A 165 11.53 -14.29 -5.30
C LYS A 165 11.87 -15.26 -4.17
N ASP A 166 12.82 -14.92 -3.32
CA ASP A 166 13.19 -15.75 -2.16
C ASP A 166 12.16 -15.65 -1.03
N LEU A 167 11.27 -14.66 -1.09
CA LEU A 167 10.12 -14.50 -0.21
C LEU A 167 8.85 -15.18 -0.76
N GLU A 168 8.92 -16.02 -1.79
CA GLU A 168 7.78 -16.75 -2.37
C GLU A 168 7.66 -18.21 -1.92
N ALA A 169 8.37 -18.59 -0.84
CA ALA A 169 8.41 -19.97 -0.33
C ALA A 169 7.02 -20.55 0.00
N ASP A 170 6.11 -19.73 0.54
CA ASP A 170 4.69 -20.07 0.72
C ASP A 170 3.80 -18.95 0.15
N PRO A 171 3.09 -19.21 -0.96
CA PRO A 171 2.15 -18.24 -1.56
C PRO A 171 0.98 -17.83 -0.66
N LYS A 172 0.65 -18.65 0.36
CA LYS A 172 -0.45 -18.40 1.30
C LYS A 172 0.00 -17.66 2.56
N ASP A 173 1.31 -17.50 2.75
CA ASP A 173 1.86 -16.78 3.90
C ASP A 173 1.63 -15.26 3.74
N GLU A 174 0.70 -14.74 4.54
CA GLU A 174 0.34 -13.33 4.57
C GLU A 174 1.51 -12.44 5.05
N PHE A 175 2.39 -12.96 5.90
CA PHE A 175 3.56 -12.22 6.38
C PHE A 175 4.63 -12.11 5.29
N LEU A 176 4.87 -13.17 4.53
CA LEU A 176 5.70 -13.08 3.32
C LEU A 176 5.12 -12.10 2.30
N SER A 177 3.78 -12.08 2.15
CA SER A 177 3.12 -11.10 1.29
C SER A 177 3.32 -9.66 1.75
N ILE A 178 3.28 -9.38 3.06
CA ILE A 178 3.50 -8.02 3.56
C ILE A 178 4.97 -7.60 3.46
N LEU A 179 5.92 -8.52 3.62
CA LEU A 179 7.35 -8.25 3.39
C LEU A 179 7.64 -7.88 1.94
N ARG A 180 7.11 -8.64 0.97
CA ARG A 180 7.23 -8.31 -0.46
C ARG A 180 6.61 -6.94 -0.75
N GLY A 181 5.43 -6.67 -0.20
CA GLY A 181 4.76 -5.37 -0.31
C GLY A 181 5.58 -4.22 0.31
N THR A 182 6.22 -4.46 1.45
CA THR A 182 7.10 -3.49 2.14
C THR A 182 8.28 -3.11 1.24
N ILE A 183 8.94 -4.11 0.65
CA ILE A 183 10.06 -3.89 -0.27
C ILE A 183 9.59 -3.14 -1.52
N GLU A 184 8.49 -3.57 -2.15
CA GLU A 184 7.90 -2.89 -3.32
C GLU A 184 7.57 -1.40 -2.98
N CYS A 185 6.88 -1.13 -1.88
CA CYS A 185 6.53 0.24 -1.46
C CYS A 185 7.75 1.13 -1.18
N LEU A 186 8.85 0.56 -0.65
CA LEU A 186 10.04 1.34 -0.30
C LEU A 186 10.89 1.70 -1.53
N ILE A 187 10.95 0.85 -2.56
CA ILE A 187 11.90 1.00 -3.68
C ILE A 187 11.26 1.19 -5.06
N CYS A 188 10.03 0.71 -5.26
CA CYS A 188 9.28 0.82 -6.52
C CYS A 188 7.76 0.95 -6.25
N PRO A 189 7.34 2.03 -5.57
CA PRO A 189 5.94 2.22 -5.15
C PRO A 189 4.95 2.15 -6.32
N GLU A 190 5.34 2.59 -7.51
CA GLU A 190 4.52 2.53 -8.72
C GLU A 190 4.12 1.10 -9.09
N LYS A 191 5.03 0.12 -8.90
CA LYS A 191 4.73 -1.30 -9.15
C LYS A 191 3.79 -1.87 -8.09
N TYR A 192 3.94 -1.44 -6.85
CA TYR A 192 3.03 -1.81 -5.78
C TYR A 192 1.61 -1.31 -6.08
N PHE A 193 1.46 -0.03 -6.43
CA PHE A 193 0.16 0.57 -6.74
C PHE A 193 -0.46 0.02 -8.02
N GLU A 194 0.32 -0.22 -9.06
CA GLU A 194 -0.13 -0.94 -10.26
C GLU A 194 -0.77 -2.27 -9.88
N LYS A 195 -0.05 -3.08 -9.10
CA LYS A 195 -0.49 -4.41 -8.67
C LYS A 195 -1.71 -4.32 -7.77
N ALA A 196 -1.79 -3.34 -6.88
CA ALA A 196 -2.96 -3.09 -6.04
C ALA A 196 -4.20 -2.79 -6.88
N ILE A 197 -4.09 -1.90 -7.88
CA ILE A 197 -5.20 -1.58 -8.80
C ILE A 197 -5.56 -2.79 -9.66
N ARG A 198 -4.57 -3.48 -10.22
CA ARG A 198 -4.78 -4.67 -11.05
C ARG A 198 -5.50 -5.78 -10.30
N LEU A 199 -5.14 -6.02 -9.04
CA LEU A 199 -5.82 -6.99 -8.18
C LEU A 199 -7.19 -6.49 -7.70
N ALA A 200 -7.42 -5.19 -7.67
CA ALA A 200 -8.73 -4.62 -7.37
C ALA A 200 -9.70 -4.77 -8.54
N ILE A 201 -9.21 -4.66 -9.78
CA ILE A 201 -10.03 -4.70 -11.01
C ILE A 201 -10.21 -6.16 -11.49
N ASN A 202 -9.14 -6.97 -11.57
CA ASN A 202 -9.17 -8.28 -12.24
C ASN A 202 -9.68 -9.48 -11.38
N LYS A 203 -10.47 -9.25 -10.31
CA LYS A 203 -11.08 -10.33 -9.51
C LYS A 203 -12.50 -10.64 -10.02
N GLN A 204 -13.15 -11.69 -9.50
CA GLN A 204 -14.60 -11.88 -9.69
C GLN A 204 -15.34 -10.76 -8.93
N GLY A 205 -15.48 -9.61 -9.60
CA GLY A 205 -15.91 -8.34 -9.02
C GLY A 205 -14.74 -7.42 -8.65
N THR A 206 -15.07 -6.15 -8.42
CA THR A 206 -14.10 -5.09 -8.12
C THR A 206 -13.90 -4.95 -6.61
N ASP A 207 -12.66 -4.87 -6.12
CA ASP A 207 -12.36 -4.41 -4.76
C ASP A 207 -12.39 -2.89 -4.73
N GLU A 208 -13.59 -2.32 -4.57
CA GLU A 208 -13.77 -0.87 -4.67
C GLU A 208 -13.07 -0.12 -3.53
N GLY A 209 -12.84 -0.78 -2.39
CA GLY A 209 -12.10 -0.22 -1.26
C GLY A 209 -10.64 0.03 -1.63
N ALA A 210 -9.97 -0.96 -2.23
CA ALA A 210 -8.60 -0.82 -2.70
C ALA A 210 -8.51 0.20 -3.85
N LEU A 211 -9.40 0.13 -4.84
CA LEU A 211 -9.41 1.05 -5.98
C LEU A 211 -9.62 2.51 -5.53
N THR A 212 -10.65 2.75 -4.71
CA THR A 212 -10.94 4.07 -4.13
C THR A 212 -9.72 4.60 -3.35
N ARG A 213 -9.10 3.76 -2.53
CA ARG A 213 -7.97 4.17 -1.68
C ARG A 213 -6.76 4.58 -2.53
N VAL A 214 -6.40 3.80 -3.54
CA VAL A 214 -5.26 4.14 -4.40
C VAL A 214 -5.55 5.40 -5.20
N VAL A 215 -6.72 5.52 -5.83
CA VAL A 215 -7.08 6.73 -6.59
C VAL A 215 -7.09 7.97 -5.69
N ALA A 216 -7.80 7.91 -4.56
CA ALA A 216 -7.91 9.05 -3.66
C ALA A 216 -6.57 9.45 -3.03
N THR A 217 -5.63 8.54 -2.81
CA THR A 217 -4.35 8.87 -2.16
C THR A 217 -3.24 9.22 -3.15
N ARG A 218 -3.33 8.81 -4.42
CA ARG A 218 -2.24 8.95 -5.39
C ARG A 218 -2.51 9.92 -6.55
N ALA A 219 -3.77 10.32 -6.76
CA ALA A 219 -4.17 11.23 -7.83
C ALA A 219 -3.29 12.50 -7.93
N GLU A 220 -2.93 13.11 -6.79
CA GLU A 220 -2.14 14.36 -6.74
C GLU A 220 -0.62 14.13 -6.62
N ILE A 221 -0.16 12.87 -6.57
CA ILE A 221 1.23 12.53 -6.24
C ILE A 221 1.94 11.94 -7.45
N ASP A 222 1.51 10.76 -7.89
CA ASP A 222 2.23 9.95 -8.88
C ASP A 222 1.31 9.12 -9.78
N MET A 223 0.03 9.50 -9.87
CA MET A 223 -0.97 8.79 -10.68
C MET A 223 -0.55 8.60 -12.14
N LYS A 224 0.12 9.59 -12.73
CA LYS A 224 0.66 9.46 -14.10
C LYS A 224 1.67 8.31 -14.21
N ILE A 225 2.59 8.19 -13.24
CA ILE A 225 3.59 7.12 -13.21
C ILE A 225 2.90 5.75 -13.00
N ILE A 226 1.88 5.70 -12.15
CA ILE A 226 1.08 4.49 -11.93
C ILE A 226 0.33 4.09 -13.20
N LYS A 227 -0.23 5.04 -13.96
CA LYS A 227 -0.89 4.79 -15.26
C LYS A 227 0.09 4.19 -16.27
N ASP A 228 1.29 4.75 -16.37
CA ASP A 228 2.33 4.28 -17.28
C ASP A 228 2.78 2.84 -16.93
N GLU A 229 3.03 2.55 -15.64
CA GLU A 229 3.39 1.20 -15.20
C GLU A 229 2.22 0.21 -15.37
N TYR A 230 0.97 0.65 -15.14
CA TYR A 230 -0.22 -0.17 -15.39
C TYR A 230 -0.35 -0.54 -16.86
N GLN A 231 -0.22 0.41 -17.77
CA GLN A 231 -0.27 0.14 -19.22
C GLN A 231 0.86 -0.80 -19.64
N LYS A 232 2.08 -0.56 -19.18
CA LYS A 232 3.24 -1.41 -19.45
C LYS A 232 3.05 -2.84 -18.96
N ARG A 233 2.42 -3.04 -17.81
CA ARG A 233 2.21 -4.36 -17.21
C ARG A 233 1.00 -5.11 -17.78
N ASN A 234 -0.06 -4.40 -18.14
CA ASN A 234 -1.36 -4.99 -18.50
C ASN A 234 -1.71 -4.88 -19.98
N SER A 235 -0.94 -4.12 -20.77
CA SER A 235 -1.24 -3.81 -22.18
C SER A 235 -2.61 -3.13 -22.41
N VAL A 236 -3.19 -2.55 -21.36
CA VAL A 236 -4.46 -1.82 -21.38
C VAL A 236 -4.29 -0.53 -20.58
N PRO A 237 -4.71 0.64 -21.10
CA PRO A 237 -4.70 1.88 -20.32
C PRO A 237 -5.55 1.77 -19.05
N LEU A 238 -5.09 2.37 -17.95
CA LEU A 238 -5.77 2.29 -16.66
C LEU A 238 -7.22 2.82 -16.74
N ASP A 239 -7.43 3.91 -17.48
CA ASP A 239 -8.74 4.55 -17.67
C ASP A 239 -9.74 3.58 -18.28
N ARG A 240 -9.29 2.84 -19.32
CA ARG A 240 -10.11 1.81 -19.98
C ARG A 240 -10.39 0.62 -19.06
N ALA A 241 -9.43 0.25 -18.21
CA ALA A 241 -9.64 -0.83 -17.25
C ALA A 241 -10.68 -0.44 -16.18
N ILE A 242 -10.65 0.80 -15.67
CA ILE A 242 -11.63 1.32 -14.71
C ILE A 242 -13.02 1.43 -15.35
N ALA A 243 -13.12 2.00 -16.56
CA ALA A 243 -14.40 2.15 -17.26
C ALA A 243 -15.07 0.80 -17.60
N LYS A 244 -14.27 -0.27 -17.72
CA LYS A 244 -14.79 -1.61 -17.98
C LYS A 244 -15.40 -2.26 -16.73
N ASP A 245 -14.81 -2.01 -15.57
CA ASP A 245 -15.11 -2.74 -14.33
C ASP A 245 -15.84 -1.90 -13.27
N THR A 246 -16.15 -0.65 -13.60
CA THR A 246 -16.96 0.25 -12.77
C THR A 246 -18.07 0.87 -13.62
N THR A 247 -19.14 1.38 -12.97
CA THR A 247 -20.27 2.01 -13.68
C THR A 247 -20.82 3.21 -12.90
N GLY A 248 -21.44 4.14 -13.64
CA GLY A 248 -22.22 5.25 -13.06
C GLY A 248 -21.35 6.38 -12.51
N ASP A 249 -21.83 7.10 -11.49
CA ASP A 249 -21.13 8.30 -11.01
C ASP A 249 -19.83 7.96 -10.25
N TYR A 250 -19.72 6.75 -9.69
CA TYR A 250 -18.47 6.25 -9.13
C TYR A 250 -17.37 6.11 -10.20
N GLU A 251 -17.71 5.53 -11.36
CA GLU A 251 -16.80 5.44 -12.52
C GLU A 251 -16.36 6.83 -12.97
N LYS A 252 -17.32 7.74 -13.21
CA LYS A 252 -17.03 9.10 -13.66
C LYS A 252 -16.08 9.83 -12.70
N LEU A 253 -16.31 9.71 -11.40
CA LEU A 253 -15.45 10.34 -10.39
C LEU A 253 -14.04 9.72 -10.37
N LEU A 254 -13.92 8.40 -10.47
CA LEU A 254 -12.60 7.74 -10.58
C LEU A 254 -11.86 8.22 -11.83
N LEU A 255 -12.52 8.25 -12.99
CA LEU A 255 -11.94 8.69 -14.26
C LEU A 255 -11.49 10.15 -14.19
N ALA A 256 -12.30 11.04 -13.61
CA ALA A 256 -11.93 12.43 -13.40
C ALA A 256 -10.69 12.56 -12.51
N LEU A 257 -10.62 11.82 -11.40
CA LEU A 257 -9.49 11.88 -10.46
C LEU A 257 -8.17 11.35 -11.04
N ILE A 258 -8.21 10.39 -11.97
CA ILE A 258 -7.00 9.91 -12.65
C ILE A 258 -6.61 10.75 -13.88
N GLY A 259 -7.31 11.88 -14.10
CA GLY A 259 -7.05 12.80 -15.20
C GLY A 259 -7.49 12.27 -16.57
N HIS A 260 -8.64 11.60 -16.65
CA HIS A 260 -9.26 11.28 -17.93
C HIS A 260 -9.84 12.57 -18.54
N GLU A 261 -9.24 13.04 -19.63
CA GLU A 261 -9.81 14.11 -20.46
C GLU A 261 -10.76 13.47 -21.48
N GLU A 262 -12.04 13.84 -21.47
CA GLU A 262 -12.96 13.51 -22.56
C GLU A 262 -12.47 14.25 -23.82
N ALA A 263 -12.06 13.48 -24.83
CA ALA A 263 -11.71 14.01 -26.16
C ALA A 263 -12.95 14.37 -26.98
#